data_AF-A0A1V0N4M8-F1
#
_entry.id   AF-A0A1V0N4M8-F1
#
_cell.length_a   1.000
_cell.length_b   1.000
_cell.length_c   1.000
_cell.angle_alpha   90.00
_cell.angle_beta   90.00
_cell.angle_gamma   90.00
#
_symmetry.space_group_name_H-M   'P 1'
#
loop_
_entity.id
_entity.type
_entity.pdbx_description
1 polymer ?
#
loop_
_entity_poly.entity_id
_entity_poly.type
_entity_poly.pdbx_seq_one_letter_code
_entity_poly.pdbx_strand_id
1 'polypeptide(L)' 'MGESLADIEISKDGEIYYVRMTLPSGEVVSMENENFEEILEEIANDLQDRYPA' A
#
# COMPACT_ATOMS: atom_id res chain seq x y z
N MET A 1 11.64 -7.05 17.65
CA MET A 1 10.54 -6.44 16.89
C MET A 1 11.00 -6.48 15.44
N GLY A 2 10.38 -7.30 14.60
CA GLY A 2 10.78 -7.40 13.19
C GLY A 2 10.63 -6.05 12.52
N GLU A 3 11.59 -5.66 11.69
CA GLU A 3 11.53 -4.43 10.91
C GLU A 3 10.31 -4.52 9.98
N SER A 4 9.31 -3.67 10.19
CA SER A 4 8.16 -3.58 9.30
C SER A 4 8.60 -3.09 7.93
N LEU A 5 8.18 -3.78 6.87
CA LEU A 5 8.57 -3.44 5.48
C LEU A 5 7.84 -2.20 4.94
N ALA A 6 6.66 -1.88 5.48
CA ALA A 6 5.90 -0.66 5.22
C ALA A 6 4.78 -0.50 6.26
N ASP A 7 4.28 0.73 6.43
CA ASP A 7 3.03 1.03 7.13
C ASP A 7 1.95 1.35 6.10
N ILE A 8 0.76 0.75 6.20
CA ILE A 8 -0.30 0.86 5.19
C ILE A 8 -1.58 1.32 5.86
N GLU A 9 -2.09 2.47 5.42
CA GLU A 9 -3.40 2.99 5.80
C GLU A 9 -4.34 2.90 4.60
N ILE A 10 -5.49 2.25 4.78
CA ILE A 10 -6.55 2.19 3.77
C ILE A 10 -7.77 2.91 4.31
N SER A 11 -8.24 3.91 3.57
CA SER A 11 -9.45 4.67 3.85
C SER A 11 -10.44 4.51 2.71
N LYS A 12 -11.74 4.61 3.00
CA LYS A 12 -12.80 4.55 1.99
C LYS A 12 -13.57 5.86 2.00
N ASP A 13 -13.69 6.50 0.85
CA ASP A 13 -14.52 7.68 0.65
C ASP A 13 -15.47 7.44 -0.53
N GLY A 14 -16.76 7.33 -0.24
CA GLY A 14 -17.76 6.90 -1.21
C GLY A 14 -17.52 5.47 -1.70
N GLU A 15 -17.33 5.33 -3.01
CA GLU A 15 -17.04 4.05 -3.68
C GLU A 15 -15.54 3.81 -3.89
N ILE A 16 -14.69 4.81 -3.59
CA ILE A 16 -13.25 4.77 -3.81
C ILE A 16 -12.53 4.42 -2.51
N TYR A 17 -11.58 3.50 -2.61
CA TYR A 17 -10.60 3.20 -1.58
C TYR A 17 -9.31 3.96 -1.88
N TYR A 18 -8.79 4.65 -0.87
CA TYR A 18 -7.54 5.38 -0.91
C TYR A 18 -6.54 4.69 0.00
N VAL A 19 -5.36 4.43 -0.53
CA VAL A 19 -4.26 3.84 0.20
C VAL A 19 -3.15 4.84 0.35
N ARG A 20 -2.60 4.87 1.56
CA ARG A 20 -1.38 5.56 1.88
C ARG A 20 -0.40 4.57 2.47
N MET A 21 0.64 4.26 1.72
CA MET A 21 1.75 3.43 2.16
C MET A 21 2.92 4.33 2.56
N THR A 22 3.43 4.15 3.77
CA THR A 22 4.64 4.82 4.27
C THR A 22 5.76 3.80 4.36
N LEU A 23 6.78 3.97 3.53
CA LEU A 23 7.95 3.10 3.52
C LEU A 23 8.90 3.44 4.67
N PRO A 24 9.79 2.51 5.07
CA PRO A 24 10.79 2.74 6.12
C PRO A 24 11.76 3.88 5.80
N SER A 25 11.92 4.20 4.51
CA SER A 25 12.70 5.36 4.05
C SER A 25 12.03 6.70 4.37
N GLY A 26 10.75 6.70 4.76
CA GLY A 26 9.91 7.89 4.90
C GLY A 26 9.22 8.30 3.59
N GLU A 27 9.43 7.58 2.50
CA GLU A 27 8.69 7.79 1.25
C GLU A 27 7.23 7.40 1.43
N VAL A 28 6.32 8.22 0.89
CA VAL A 28 4.88 7.98 0.92
C VAL A 28 4.39 7.69 -0.49
N VAL A 29 3.78 6.53 -0.67
CA VAL A 29 3.14 6.10 -1.91
C VAL A 29 1.63 6.13 -1.70
N SER A 30 0.91 6.74 -2.63
CA SER A 30 -0.56 6.81 -2.61
C SER A 30 -1.16 6.07 -3.78
N MET A 31 -2.19 5.26 -3.53
CA MET A 31 -2.96 4.54 -4.55
C MET A 31 -4.45 4.77 -4.32
N GLU A 32 -5.24 4.69 -5.38
CA GLU A 32 -6.70 4.77 -5.30
C GLU A 32 -7.35 3.79 -6.28
N ASN A 33 -8.44 3.17 -5.86
CA ASN A 33 -9.21 2.25 -6.70
C ASN A 33 -10.63 2.10 -6.16
N GLU A 34 -11.58 1.74 -7.01
CA GLU A 34 -12.95 1.42 -6.64
C GLU A 34 -13.07 -0.01 -6.08
N ASN A 35 -12.10 -0.87 -6.40
CA ASN A 35 -12.04 -2.26 -5.98
C ASN A 35 -10.95 -2.48 -4.92
N PHE A 36 -11.35 -3.01 -3.76
CA PHE A 36 -10.46 -3.28 -2.65
C PHE A 36 -9.47 -4.42 -2.95
N GLU A 37 -9.90 -5.47 -3.66
CA GLU A 37 -9.03 -6.61 -3.97
C GLU A 37 -7.89 -6.18 -4.91
N GLU A 38 -8.21 -5.37 -5.92
CA GLU A 38 -7.21 -4.83 -6.85
C GLU A 38 -6.18 -3.96 -6.12
N ILE A 39 -6.61 -3.16 -5.13
CA ILE A 39 -5.67 -2.38 -4.30
C ILE A 39 -4.70 -3.27 -3.54
N LEU A 40 -5.18 -4.36 -2.95
CA LEU A 40 -4.31 -5.27 -2.20
C LEU A 40 -3.31 -5.95 -3.13
N GLU A 41 -3.73 -6.30 -4.34
CA GLU A 41 -2.84 -6.83 -5.38
C GLU A 41 -1.79 -5.80 -5.80
N GLU A 42 -2.16 -4.54 -6.01
CA GLU A 42 -1.21 -3.48 -6.35
C GLU A 42 -0.20 -3.23 -5.23
N ILE A 43 -0.67 -3.17 -3.97
CA ILE A 43 0.21 -3.09 -2.79
C ILE A 43 1.20 -4.25 -2.78
N ALA A 44 0.72 -5.48 -2.97
CA ALA A 44 1.55 -6.67 -2.90
C ALA A 44 2.60 -6.69 -4.02
N ASN A 45 2.21 -6.32 -5.23
CA ASN A 45 3.12 -6.23 -6.37
C ASN A 45 4.17 -5.13 -6.16
N ASP A 46 3.79 -3.94 -5.69
CA ASP A 46 4.74 -2.84 -5.41
C ASP A 46 5.75 -3.25 -4.32
N LEU A 47 5.28 -3.86 -3.23
CA LEU A 47 6.16 -4.37 -2.17
C LEU A 47 7.09 -5.48 -2.67
N GLN A 48 6.60 -6.39 -3.52
CA GLN A 48 7.40 -7.48 -4.07
C GLN A 48 8.47 -6.98 -5.05
N ASP A 49 8.16 -5.98 -5.88
CA ASP A 49 9.10 -5.37 -6.82
C ASP A 49 10.21 -4.58 -6.08
N ARG A 50 9.85 -3.88 -5.00
CA ARG A 50 10.79 -3.11 -4.17
C ARG A 50 11.65 -3.98 -3.25
N TYR A 51 11.08 -5.05 -2.73
CA TYR A 51 11.75 -5.98 -1.81
C TYR A 51 11.75 -7.41 -2.39
N PRO A 52 12.45 -7.64 -3.51
CA PRO A 52 12.62 -8.99 -4.03
C PRO A 52 13.50 -9.76 -3.04
N ALA A 53 12.90 -10.78 -2.42
CA ALA A 53 13.58 -11.68 -1.49
C ALA A 53 14.71 -12.49 -2.16
#